data_AF-A0A382Y0T3-F1
#
_entry.id   AF-A0A382Y0T3-F1
#
_cell.length_a   1.000
_cell.length_b   1.000
_cell.length_c   1.000
_cell.angle_alpha   90.00
_cell.angle_beta   90.00
_cell.angle_gamma   90.00
#
_symmetry.space_group_name_H-M   'P 1'
#
loop_
_entity.id
_entity.type
_entity.pdbx_description
1 polymer ?
#
loop_
_entity_poly.entity_id
_entity_poly.type
_entity_poly.pdbx_seq_one_letter_code
_entity_poly.pdbx_strand_id
1 'polypeptide(L)'
;MLRVSLIILFTIGLMIGYASEIAETKGKAIRHNDRGLNYYKQGKLDTAIAEFKRALKINPGLIEARNNLGNAYHDQGNLIAAVTEYQKAIEINPNDAEAHY
;
A
#
# COMPACT_ATOMS: atom_id res chain seq x y z
N MET A 1 -10.13 19.19 -39.65
CA MET A 1 -9.92 19.72 -38.27
C MET A 1 -10.89 19.11 -37.25
N LEU A 2 -12.20 18.93 -37.53
CA LEU A 2 -13.16 18.35 -36.56
C LEU A 2 -12.85 16.91 -36.07
N ARG A 3 -12.33 16.02 -36.93
CA ARG A 3 -12.08 14.61 -36.54
C ARG A 3 -10.94 14.43 -35.52
N VAL A 4 -9.98 15.35 -35.49
CA VAL A 4 -8.82 15.27 -34.56
C VAL A 4 -9.21 15.75 -33.16
N SER A 5 -10.03 16.80 -33.04
CA SER A 5 -10.53 17.29 -31.74
C SER A 5 -11.40 16.28 -31.00
N LEU A 6 -12.20 15.47 -31.71
CA LEU A 6 -13.06 14.45 -31.08
C LEU A 6 -12.24 13.30 -30.48
N ILE A 7 -11.15 12.89 -31.15
CA ILE A 7 -10.24 11.86 -30.65
C ILE A 7 -9.52 12.34 -29.38
N ILE A 8 -9.05 13.59 -29.38
CA ILE A 8 -8.36 14.20 -28.24
C ILE A 8 -9.28 14.23 -27.00
N LEU A 9 -10.51 14.73 -27.14
CA LEU A 9 -11.47 14.79 -26.03
C LEU A 9 -11.80 13.40 -25.45
N PHE A 10 -11.95 12.39 -26.31
CA PHE A 10 -12.19 11.01 -25.87
C PHE A 10 -11.01 10.43 -25.09
N THR A 11 -9.78 10.63 -25.58
CA THR A 11 -8.57 10.14 -24.88
C THR A 11 -8.32 10.86 -23.56
N ILE A 12 -8.59 12.17 -23.47
CA ILE A 12 -8.47 12.93 -22.22
C ILE A 12 -9.48 12.43 -21.19
N GLY A 13 -10.74 12.17 -21.60
CA GLY A 13 -11.77 11.60 -20.72
C GLY A 13 -11.36 10.24 -20.13
N LEU A 14 -10.82 9.34 -20.96
CA LEU A 14 -10.28 8.05 -20.50
C LEU A 14 -9.12 8.25 -19.52
N MET A 15 -8.15 9.12 -19.83
CA MET A 15 -7.00 9.38 -18.96
C MET A 15 -7.40 9.96 -17.59
N ILE A 16 -8.34 10.92 -17.56
CA ILE A 16 -8.86 11.49 -16.30
C ILE A 16 -9.62 10.43 -15.50
N GLY A 17 -10.45 9.62 -16.16
CA GLY A 17 -11.16 8.50 -15.54
C GLY A 17 -10.19 7.52 -14.87
N TYR A 18 -9.18 7.04 -15.60
CA TYR A 18 -8.16 6.15 -15.06
C TYR A 18 -7.39 6.77 -13.88
N ALA A 19 -7.00 8.04 -13.97
CA ALA A 19 -6.28 8.71 -12.89
C ALA A 19 -7.13 8.79 -11.60
N SER A 20 -8.43 9.08 -11.73
CA SER A 20 -9.36 9.13 -10.60
C SER A 20 -9.57 7.75 -9.96
N GLU A 21 -9.68 6.70 -10.78
CA GLU A 21 -9.84 5.32 -10.30
C GLU A 21 -8.59 4.85 -9.54
N ILE A 22 -7.39 5.15 -10.06
CA ILE A 22 -6.11 4.85 -9.41
C ILE A 22 -5.99 5.59 -8.06
N ALA A 23 -6.39 6.86 -8.01
CA ALA A 23 -6.37 7.64 -6.76
C ALA A 23 -7.32 7.05 -5.72
N GLU A 24 -8.52 6.64 -6.14
CA GLU A 24 -9.49 5.97 -5.27
C GLU A 24 -8.97 4.62 -4.75
N THR A 25 -8.37 3.82 -5.63
CA THR A 25 -7.80 2.51 -5.21
C THR A 25 -6.66 2.71 -4.22
N LYS A 26 -5.75 3.65 -4.48
CA LYS A 26 -4.66 3.99 -3.54
C LYS A 26 -5.21 4.49 -2.20
N GLY A 27 -6.24 5.35 -2.22
CA GLY A 27 -6.92 5.82 -1.01
C GLY A 27 -7.53 4.68 -0.20
N LYS A 28 -8.11 3.67 -0.86
CA LYS A 28 -8.64 2.48 -0.19
C LYS A 28 -7.55 1.67 0.53
N ALA A 29 -6.36 1.54 -0.07
CA ALA A 29 -5.23 0.88 0.57
C ALA A 29 -4.80 1.60 1.86
N ILE A 30 -4.67 2.94 1.80
CA ILE A 30 -4.31 3.78 2.96
C ILE A 30 -5.34 3.61 4.08
N ARG A 31 -6.64 3.64 3.76
CA ARG A 31 -7.70 3.43 4.77
C ARG A 31 -7.61 2.07 5.46
N HIS A 32 -7.26 1.00 4.73
CA HIS A 32 -7.02 -0.30 5.34
C HIS A 32 -5.79 -0.28 6.25
N ASN A 33 -4.70 0.39 5.83
CA ASN A 33 -3.53 0.58 6.68
C ASN A 33 -3.87 1.31 8.00
N ASP A 34 -4.61 2.42 7.92
CA ASP A 34 -4.95 3.21 9.11
C ASP A 34 -5.85 2.42 10.07
N ARG A 35 -6.80 1.63 9.54
CA ARG A 35 -7.61 0.70 10.33
C ARG A 35 -6.75 -0.37 10.99
N GLY A 36 -5.80 -0.96 10.26
CA GLY A 36 -4.84 -1.90 10.80
C GLY A 36 -4.03 -1.31 11.95
N LEU A 37 -3.52 -0.09 11.77
CA LEU A 37 -2.77 0.64 12.80
C LEU A 37 -3.61 0.89 14.06
N ASN A 38 -4.89 1.23 13.89
CA ASN A 38 -5.80 1.39 15.02
C ASN A 38 -6.06 0.08 15.78
N TYR A 39 -6.17 -1.06 15.10
CA TYR A 39 -6.27 -2.36 15.76
C TYR A 39 -4.96 -2.79 16.42
N TYR A 40 -3.82 -2.50 15.79
CA TYR A 40 -2.49 -2.77 16.34
C TYR A 40 -2.29 -2.03 17.66
N LYS A 41 -2.63 -0.72 17.73
CA LYS A 41 -2.60 0.07 18.96
C LYS A 41 -3.52 -0.46 20.08
N GLN A 42 -4.54 -1.24 19.74
CA GLN A 42 -5.42 -1.92 20.69
C GLN A 42 -4.92 -3.32 21.10
N GLY A 43 -3.75 -3.76 20.61
CA GLY A 43 -3.23 -5.11 20.83
C GLY A 43 -3.99 -6.19 20.04
N LYS A 44 -4.90 -5.83 19.14
CA LYS A 44 -5.67 -6.77 18.31
C LYS A 44 -4.87 -7.18 17.08
N LEU A 45 -3.78 -7.89 17.31
CA LEU A 45 -2.74 -8.16 16.30
C LEU A 45 -3.28 -8.92 15.07
N ASP A 46 -4.11 -9.95 15.25
CA ASP A 46 -4.69 -10.71 14.12
C ASP A 46 -5.54 -9.82 13.19
N THR A 47 -6.36 -8.97 13.79
CA THR A 47 -7.22 -8.04 13.05
C THR A 47 -6.37 -6.97 12.34
N ALA A 48 -5.32 -6.48 13.00
CA ALA A 48 -4.37 -5.55 12.41
C ALA A 48 -3.70 -6.15 11.16
N ILE A 49 -3.17 -7.37 11.28
CA ILE A 49 -2.56 -8.13 10.20
C ILE A 49 -3.51 -8.30 9.02
N ALA A 50 -4.78 -8.63 9.29
CA ALA A 50 -5.77 -8.79 8.24
C ALA A 50 -6.01 -7.48 7.46
N GLU A 51 -6.06 -6.34 8.14
CA GLU A 51 -6.22 -5.04 7.49
C GLU A 51 -4.96 -4.60 6.73
N PHE A 52 -3.76 -4.80 7.28
CA PHE A 52 -2.51 -4.52 6.54
C PHE A 52 -2.38 -5.38 5.28
N LYS A 53 -2.74 -6.67 5.34
CA LYS A 53 -2.79 -7.54 4.15
C LYS A 53 -3.79 -7.05 3.11
N ARG A 54 -4.95 -6.52 3.52
CA ARG A 54 -5.91 -5.90 2.58
C ARG A 54 -5.34 -4.66 1.93
N ALA A 55 -4.63 -3.82 2.70
CA ALA A 55 -3.93 -2.66 2.15
C ALA A 55 -2.92 -3.08 1.08
N LEU A 56 -2.10 -4.09 1.36
CA LEU A 56 -1.09 -4.61 0.44
C LEU A 56 -1.67 -5.37 -0.76
N LYS A 57 -2.86 -5.96 -0.64
CA LYS A 57 -3.57 -6.55 -1.78
C LYS A 57 -4.02 -5.47 -2.78
N ILE A 58 -4.31 -4.27 -2.29
CA ILE A 58 -4.76 -3.13 -3.13
C ILE A 58 -3.56 -2.36 -3.66
N ASN A 59 -2.58 -2.07 -2.80
CA ASN A 59 -1.33 -1.43 -3.17
C ASN A 59 -0.13 -2.23 -2.63
N PRO A 60 0.42 -3.16 -3.42
CA PRO A 60 1.58 -3.97 -3.02
C PRO A 60 2.86 -3.16 -2.75
N GLY A 61 2.91 -1.91 -3.24
CA GLY A 61 4.01 -0.97 -3.06
C GLY A 61 3.85 -0.03 -1.85
N LEU A 62 2.82 -0.21 -1.02
CA LEU A 62 2.61 0.63 0.17
C LEU A 62 3.58 0.22 1.29
N ILE A 63 4.75 0.87 1.34
CA ILE A 63 5.86 0.58 2.24
C ILE A 63 5.41 0.62 3.70
N GLU A 64 4.60 1.62 4.08
CA GLU A 64 4.09 1.79 5.44
C GLU A 64 3.27 0.57 5.90
N ALA A 65 2.46 0.00 5.00
CA ALA A 65 1.67 -1.18 5.32
C ALA A 65 2.53 -2.43 5.47
N ARG A 66 3.66 -2.54 4.75
CA ARG A 66 4.63 -3.63 4.94
C ARG A 66 5.32 -3.53 6.29
N ASN A 67 5.82 -2.34 6.64
CA ASN A 67 6.47 -2.10 7.93
C ASN A 67 5.50 -2.38 9.09
N ASN A 68 4.26 -1.89 8.99
CA ASN A 68 3.24 -2.15 10.01
C ASN A 68 2.87 -3.64 10.11
N LEU A 69 2.78 -4.36 8.97
CA LEU A 69 2.57 -5.80 8.98
C LEU A 69 3.76 -6.55 9.61
N GLY A 70 4.99 -6.11 9.34
CA GLY A 70 6.20 -6.63 9.96
C GLY A 70 6.18 -6.46 11.47
N ASN A 71 5.84 -5.26 11.96
CA ASN A 71 5.71 -4.97 13.39
C ASN A 71 4.63 -5.85 14.05
N ALA A 72 3.48 -5.99 13.40
CA ALA A 72 2.40 -6.83 13.93
C ALA A 72 2.82 -8.32 14.01
N TYR A 73 3.58 -8.83 13.03
CA TYR A 73 4.13 -10.17 13.07
C TYR A 73 5.21 -10.35 14.13
N HIS A 74 6.08 -9.36 14.29
CA HIS A 74 7.10 -9.35 15.34
C HIS A 74 6.45 -9.47 16.72
N ASP A 75 5.41 -8.69 16.99
CA ASP A 75 4.72 -8.69 18.28
C ASP A 75 3.88 -9.95 18.52
N GLN A 76 3.50 -10.68 17.45
CA GLN A 76 2.95 -12.03 17.56
C GLN A 76 4.02 -13.11 17.79
N GLY A 77 5.30 -12.77 17.76
CA GLY A 77 6.41 -13.72 17.80
C GLY A 77 6.69 -14.44 16.47
N ASN A 78 6.01 -14.06 15.38
CA ASN A 78 6.25 -14.62 14.05
C ASN A 78 7.40 -13.88 13.34
N LEU A 79 8.61 -14.08 13.86
CA LEU A 79 9.80 -13.35 13.42
C LEU A 79 10.14 -13.58 11.94
N ILE A 80 9.90 -14.79 11.42
CA ILE A 80 10.16 -15.11 10.01
C ILE A 80 9.26 -14.28 9.10
N ALA A 81 7.97 -14.19 9.43
CA ALA A 81 7.03 -13.37 8.66
C ALA A 81 7.36 -11.87 8.79
N ALA A 82 7.80 -11.42 9.97
CA ALA A 82 8.23 -10.04 10.18
C ALA A 82 9.41 -9.65 9.29
N VAL A 83 10.50 -10.43 9.34
CA VAL A 83 11.71 -10.22 8.51
C VAL A 83 11.34 -10.21 7.02
N THR A 84 10.49 -11.15 6.60
CA THR A 84 10.05 -11.23 5.20
C THR A 84 9.37 -9.93 4.74
N GLU A 85 8.52 -9.32 5.57
CA GLU A 85 7.83 -8.09 5.18
C GLU A 85 8.74 -6.86 5.23
N TYR A 86 9.69 -6.79 6.17
CA TYR A 86 10.71 -5.74 6.18
C TYR A 86 11.63 -5.81 4.96
N GLN A 87 12.06 -7.01 4.55
CA GLN A 87 12.86 -7.21 3.34
C GLN A 87 12.13 -6.69 2.09
N LYS A 88 10.85 -7.04 1.94
CA LYS A 88 10.03 -6.52 0.83
C LYS A 88 9.85 -5.00 0.88
N ALA A 89 9.82 -4.39 2.07
CA ALA A 89 9.77 -2.94 2.20
C ALA A 89 11.05 -2.28 1.67
N ILE A 90 12.20 -2.84 2.03
CA ILE A 90 13.54 -2.41 1.56
C ILE A 90 13.66 -2.59 0.04
N GLU A 91 13.19 -3.70 -0.52
CA GLU A 91 13.23 -3.96 -1.96
C GLU A 91 12.46 -2.92 -2.81
N ILE A 92 11.41 -2.32 -2.26
CA ILE A 92 10.59 -1.33 -2.98
C ILE A 92 11.29 0.03 -3.07
N ASN A 93 12.03 0.42 -2.04
CA ASN A 93 12.85 1.64 -2.07
C ASN A 93 14.28 1.34 -1.56
N PRO A 94 15.14 0.80 -2.44
CA PRO A 94 16.51 0.45 -2.07
C PRO A 94 17.32 1.66 -1.57
N ASN A 95 17.01 2.86 -2.07
CA ASN A 95 17.69 4.11 -1.72
C ASN A 95 17.41 4.57 -0.28
N ASP A 96 16.33 4.10 0.35
CA ASP A 96 16.07 4.34 1.78
C ASP A 96 16.94 3.45 2.67
N ALA A 97 17.23 2.22 2.19
CA ALA A 97 18.10 1.28 2.89
C ALA A 97 19.59 1.62 2.78
N GLU A 98 20.02 2.21 1.65
CA GLU A 98 21.41 2.62 1.43
C GLU A 98 21.81 3.85 2.28
N ALA A 99 20.82 4.61 2.80
CA ALA A 99 21.04 5.76 3.68
C ALA A 99 21.35 5.40 5.15
N HIS A 100 21.32 4.11 5.51
CA HIS A 100 21.48 3.63 6.89
C HIS A 100 22.77 2.82 7.14
N TYR A 101 23.82 3.01 6.32
CA TYR A 101 25.18 2.49 6.57
C TYR A 101 26.08 3.53 7.23
#